data_AF-A0A4Q3YU49-F1
#
_entry.id   AF-A0A4Q3YU49-F1
#
_cell.length_a   1.000
_cell.length_b   1.000
_cell.length_c   1.000
_cell.angle_alpha   90.00
_cell.angle_beta   90.00
_cell.angle_gamma   90.00
#
_symmetry.space_group_name_H-M   'P 1'
#
loop_
_entity.id
_entity.type
_entity.pdbx_description
1 polymer ?
#
loop_
_entity_poly.entity_id
_entity_poly.type
_entity_poly.pdbx_seq_one_letter_code
_entity_poly.pdbx_strand_id
1 'polypeptide(L)'
;MASDLDTVRVLRALFNDMPRAPQGLSPEETLAWVQKSIDQFDGGDMAYMLEHVTRSSMLDIVLRLREDGYLKDDIAFDEIVEQLGTPEGRRTFMDRCINAQKSADATSRLIHRAKRAWSDPPPLFSSDPALVKRFVSGELTGPGPLYAEYKAREDVTEIGVLAEAPDGIHEFSWGFVVEDQGAWHFYISDVWRKGTVGCFERFFCAWQQATLSHPVDNQGNVVPAVPLGLYMEDGIGSFSSLTLQSCIDTPDPDTRQWIGEVFIDRMLPMMAARVMDQHYDFPVGLQAH
;
A
#
# COMPACT_ATOMS: atom_id res chain seq x y z
N MET A 1 -4.55 -21.46 15.84
CA MET A 1 -3.27 -21.70 15.16
C MET A 1 -3.36 -23.04 14.46
N ALA A 2 -3.15 -23.08 13.15
CA ALA A 2 -3.17 -24.33 12.40
C ALA A 2 -1.93 -25.13 12.80
N SER A 3 -2.09 -26.43 12.99
CA SER A 3 -0.96 -27.27 13.36
C SER A 3 -0.11 -27.64 12.14
N ASP A 4 1.13 -28.07 12.37
CA ASP A 4 1.96 -28.69 11.32
C ASP A 4 1.24 -29.89 10.68
N LEU A 5 0.45 -30.62 11.48
CA LEU A 5 -0.36 -31.72 10.99
C LEU A 5 -1.46 -31.23 10.02
N ASP A 6 -2.15 -30.14 10.34
CA ASP A 6 -3.16 -29.53 9.46
C ASP A 6 -2.53 -29.10 8.14
N THR A 7 -1.36 -28.46 8.20
CA THR A 7 -0.59 -28.06 7.02
C THR A 7 -0.24 -29.26 6.14
N VAL A 8 0.27 -30.34 6.72
CA VAL A 8 0.59 -31.57 5.98
C VAL A 8 -0.65 -32.22 5.38
N ARG A 9 -1.79 -32.22 6.09
CA ARG A 9 -3.05 -32.78 5.59
C ARG A 9 -3.56 -32.02 4.37
N VAL A 10 -3.56 -30.69 4.42
CA VAL A 10 -4.01 -29.84 3.31
C VAL A 10 -3.03 -29.94 2.12
N LEU A 11 -1.72 -29.91 2.36
CA LEU A 11 -0.71 -30.13 1.31
C LEU A 11 -0.88 -31.48 0.62
N ARG A 12 -1.16 -32.55 1.38
CA ARG A 12 -1.41 -33.87 0.80
C ARG A 12 -2.69 -33.87 -0.04
N ALA A 13 -3.76 -33.25 0.43
CA ALA A 13 -5.00 -33.17 -0.34
C ALA A 13 -4.82 -32.38 -1.64
N LEU A 14 -4.15 -31.23 -1.58
CA LEU A 14 -3.98 -30.33 -2.73
C LEU A 14 -3.01 -30.87 -3.79
N PHE A 15 -1.98 -31.62 -3.40
CA PHE A 15 -0.89 -32.06 -4.28
C PHE A 15 -0.78 -33.59 -4.35
N ASN A 16 -1.87 -34.34 -4.13
CA ASN A 16 -1.86 -35.81 -4.22
C ASN A 16 -1.68 -36.33 -5.65
N ASP A 17 -2.16 -35.58 -6.63
CA ASP A 17 -2.23 -35.92 -8.06
C ASP A 17 -1.16 -35.21 -8.89
N MET A 18 -0.28 -34.42 -8.27
CA MET A 18 0.89 -33.86 -8.93
C MET A 18 2.12 -34.76 -8.77
N PRO A 19 2.96 -34.88 -9.80
CA PRO A 19 4.23 -35.58 -9.68
C PRO A 19 5.04 -35.00 -8.52
N ARG A 20 5.77 -35.85 -7.80
CA ARG A 20 6.73 -35.41 -6.77
C ARG A 20 8.14 -35.75 -7.21
N ALA A 21 9.06 -34.84 -6.96
CA ALA A 21 10.47 -35.08 -7.20
C ALA A 21 10.93 -36.30 -6.38
N PRO A 22 11.62 -37.27 -7.00
CA PRO A 22 12.30 -38.33 -6.29
C PRO A 22 13.21 -37.77 -5.19
N GLN A 23 13.28 -38.48 -4.05
CA GLN A 23 14.20 -38.10 -2.98
C GLN A 23 15.65 -38.36 -3.38
N GLY A 24 16.57 -37.49 -2.94
CA GLY A 24 18.01 -37.66 -3.16
C GLY A 24 18.55 -37.14 -4.49
N LEU A 25 17.74 -36.40 -5.26
CA LEU A 25 18.23 -35.68 -6.44
C LEU A 25 19.17 -34.54 -6.04
N SER A 26 20.21 -34.32 -6.84
CA SER A 26 20.99 -33.09 -6.78
C SER A 26 20.15 -31.88 -7.21
N PRO A 27 20.60 -30.64 -6.94
CA PRO A 27 19.90 -29.44 -7.38
C PRO A 27 19.67 -29.39 -8.91
N GLU A 28 20.67 -29.80 -9.70
CA GLU A 28 20.58 -29.84 -11.17
C GLU A 28 19.56 -30.87 -11.66
N GLU A 29 19.55 -32.07 -11.05
CA GLU A 29 18.59 -33.11 -11.37
C GLU A 29 17.16 -32.74 -10.94
N THR A 30 17.03 -32.00 -9.85
CA THR A 30 15.74 -31.46 -9.39
C THR A 30 15.19 -30.45 -10.39
N LEU A 31 16.02 -29.51 -10.87
CA LEU A 31 15.63 -28.55 -11.92
C LEU A 31 15.23 -29.26 -13.22
N ALA A 32 16.01 -30.25 -13.66
CA ALA A 32 15.69 -31.04 -14.83
C ALA A 32 14.38 -31.83 -14.68
N TRP A 33 14.12 -32.36 -13.48
CA TRP A 33 12.88 -33.06 -13.17
C TRP A 33 11.67 -32.11 -13.14
N VAL A 34 11.82 -30.92 -12.57
CA VAL A 34 10.78 -29.88 -12.57
C VAL A 34 10.46 -29.47 -14.00
N GLN A 35 11.48 -29.17 -14.82
CA GLN A 35 11.29 -28.82 -16.23
C GLN A 35 10.55 -29.91 -17.00
N LYS A 36 10.95 -31.17 -16.80
CA LYS A 36 10.26 -32.31 -17.43
C LYS A 36 8.80 -32.44 -16.98
N SER A 37 8.52 -32.16 -15.71
CA SER A 37 7.16 -32.22 -15.17
C SER A 37 6.27 -31.11 -15.74
N ILE A 38 6.84 -29.92 -15.96
CA ILE A 38 6.20 -28.80 -16.65
C ILE A 38 5.89 -29.19 -18.12
N ASP A 39 6.89 -29.72 -18.83
CA ASP A 39 6.76 -30.09 -20.26
C ASP A 39 5.72 -31.21 -20.50
N GLN A 40 5.53 -32.08 -19.50
CA GLN A 40 4.60 -33.21 -19.55
C GLN A 40 3.21 -32.89 -18.98
N PHE A 41 3.00 -31.69 -18.46
CA PHE A 41 1.72 -31.28 -17.92
C PHE A 41 0.71 -30.99 -19.03
N ASP A 42 -0.52 -31.47 -18.86
CA ASP A 42 -1.58 -31.23 -19.85
C ASP A 42 -1.95 -29.73 -19.86
N GLY A 43 -1.89 -29.10 -21.04
CA GLY A 43 -2.00 -27.65 -21.20
C GLY A 43 -0.69 -26.86 -21.12
N GLY A 44 0.45 -27.54 -20.91
CA GLY A 44 1.80 -26.95 -20.96
C GLY A 44 2.17 -26.07 -19.77
N ASP A 45 3.27 -25.32 -19.92
CA ASP A 45 3.91 -24.57 -18.84
C ASP A 45 2.99 -23.59 -18.10
N MET A 46 2.25 -22.77 -18.85
CA MET A 46 1.30 -21.81 -18.26
C MET A 46 0.22 -22.51 -17.42
N ALA A 47 -0.30 -23.65 -17.88
CA ALA A 47 -1.31 -24.40 -17.13
C ALA A 47 -0.72 -25.01 -15.85
N TYR A 48 0.50 -25.54 -15.91
CA TYR A 48 1.21 -26.05 -14.73
C TYR A 48 1.42 -24.95 -13.69
N MET A 49 1.93 -23.79 -14.12
CA MET A 49 2.20 -22.66 -13.24
C MET A 49 0.92 -22.11 -12.60
N LEU A 50 -0.14 -21.92 -13.39
CA LEU A 50 -1.45 -21.48 -12.88
C LEU A 50 -2.00 -22.47 -11.85
N GLU A 51 -1.92 -23.78 -12.11
CA GLU A 51 -2.39 -24.81 -11.19
C GLU A 51 -1.58 -24.79 -9.88
N HIS A 52 -0.26 -24.68 -9.98
CA HIS A 52 0.63 -24.66 -8.81
C HIS A 52 0.42 -23.41 -7.93
N VAL A 53 0.30 -22.23 -8.56
CA VAL A 53 -0.01 -20.97 -7.85
C VAL A 53 -1.39 -21.05 -7.21
N THR A 54 -2.40 -21.51 -7.96
CA THR A 54 -3.78 -21.60 -7.45
C THR A 54 -3.86 -22.54 -6.24
N ARG A 55 -3.23 -23.72 -6.29
CA ARG A 55 -3.19 -24.65 -5.15
C ARG A 55 -2.42 -24.09 -3.96
N SER A 56 -1.33 -23.37 -4.19
CA SER A 56 -0.58 -22.71 -3.11
C SER A 56 -1.46 -21.64 -2.43
N SER A 57 -2.19 -20.84 -3.20
CA SER A 57 -3.15 -19.88 -2.65
C SER A 57 -4.29 -20.57 -1.88
N MET A 58 -4.78 -21.74 -2.33
CA MET A 58 -5.77 -22.52 -1.58
C MET A 58 -5.24 -22.97 -0.22
N LEU A 59 -3.97 -23.41 -0.14
CA LEU A 59 -3.34 -23.79 1.13
C LEU A 59 -3.39 -22.62 2.12
N ASP A 60 -2.94 -21.44 1.70
CA ASP A 60 -2.89 -20.25 2.55
C ASP A 60 -4.29 -19.85 3.02
N ILE A 61 -5.29 -19.87 2.12
CA ILE A 61 -6.67 -19.54 2.46
C ILE A 61 -7.23 -20.53 3.48
N VAL A 62 -7.05 -21.84 3.28
CA VAL A 62 -7.58 -22.88 4.17
C VAL A 62 -6.94 -22.79 5.56
N LEU A 63 -5.62 -22.58 5.63
CA LEU A 63 -4.91 -22.42 6.90
C LEU A 63 -5.37 -21.16 7.62
N ARG A 64 -5.53 -20.04 6.92
CA ARG A 64 -6.05 -18.80 7.53
C ARG A 64 -7.49 -18.95 8.02
N LEU A 65 -8.33 -19.67 7.27
CA LEU A 65 -9.69 -19.99 7.70
C LEU A 65 -9.74 -20.93 8.91
N ARG A 66 -8.75 -21.82 9.04
CA ARG A 66 -8.57 -22.71 10.20
C ARG A 66 -8.08 -21.93 11.43
N GLU A 67 -7.23 -20.93 11.24
CA GLU A 67 -6.67 -20.12 12.31
C GLU A 67 -7.66 -19.12 12.88
N ASP A 68 -8.19 -18.27 12.01
CA ASP A 68 -8.94 -17.09 12.41
C ASP A 68 -10.35 -17.05 11.82
N GLY A 69 -10.65 -17.95 10.87
CA GLY A 69 -11.93 -18.02 10.18
C GLY A 69 -12.92 -19.02 10.79
N TYR A 70 -13.78 -19.56 9.91
CA TYR A 70 -14.90 -20.42 10.29
C TYR A 70 -14.56 -21.92 10.29
N LEU A 71 -13.34 -22.32 9.91
CA LEU A 71 -12.90 -23.73 9.90
C LEU A 71 -12.22 -24.16 11.22
N LYS A 72 -12.56 -23.48 12.32
CA LYS A 72 -12.07 -23.84 13.67
C LYS A 72 -12.62 -25.17 14.17
N ASP A 73 -13.75 -25.60 13.62
CA ASP A 73 -14.33 -26.91 13.87
C ASP A 73 -13.60 -28.01 13.07
N ASP A 74 -13.25 -29.11 13.74
CA ASP A 74 -12.47 -30.20 13.14
C ASP A 74 -13.25 -30.95 12.06
N ILE A 75 -14.56 -31.10 12.22
CA ILE A 75 -15.41 -31.81 11.25
C ILE A 75 -15.50 -30.97 9.97
N ALA A 76 -15.79 -29.68 10.11
CA ALA A 76 -15.84 -28.76 8.97
C ALA A 76 -14.48 -28.65 8.26
N PHE A 77 -13.38 -28.67 9.01
CA PHE A 77 -12.03 -28.67 8.43
C PHE A 77 -11.75 -29.97 7.65
N ASP A 78 -12.12 -31.12 8.22
CA ASP A 78 -11.92 -32.43 7.60
C ASP A 78 -12.71 -32.56 6.29
N GLU A 79 -13.96 -32.08 6.25
CA GLU A 79 -14.77 -32.04 5.03
C GLU A 79 -14.13 -31.21 3.92
N ILE A 80 -13.54 -30.06 4.27
CA ILE A 80 -12.81 -29.23 3.30
C ILE A 80 -11.55 -29.94 2.81
N VAL A 81 -10.78 -30.56 3.71
CA VAL A 81 -9.57 -31.32 3.33
C VAL A 81 -9.92 -32.46 2.39
N GLU A 82 -10.99 -33.21 2.65
CA GLU A 82 -11.47 -34.28 1.78
C GLU A 82 -11.90 -33.72 0.41
N GLN A 83 -12.65 -32.62 0.40
CA GLN A 83 -13.07 -31.95 -0.84
C GLN A 83 -11.86 -31.56 -1.71
N LEU A 84 -10.81 -30.96 -1.12
CA LEU A 84 -9.61 -30.52 -1.83
C LEU A 84 -8.79 -31.66 -2.46
N GLY A 85 -9.04 -32.90 -2.04
CA GLY A 85 -8.42 -34.09 -2.60
C GLY A 85 -8.77 -34.37 -4.07
N THR A 86 -9.76 -33.67 -4.62
CA THR A 86 -10.26 -33.87 -6.00
C THR A 86 -10.17 -32.58 -6.84
N PRO A 87 -9.95 -32.67 -8.17
CA PRO A 87 -9.98 -31.51 -9.06
C PRO A 87 -11.30 -30.72 -8.98
N GLU A 88 -12.43 -31.42 -8.97
CA GLU A 88 -13.76 -30.82 -8.88
C GLU A 88 -13.99 -30.12 -7.54
N GLY A 89 -13.52 -30.73 -6.45
CA GLY A 89 -13.63 -30.15 -5.12
C GLY A 89 -12.76 -28.91 -4.95
N ARG A 90 -11.54 -28.88 -5.52
CA ARG A 90 -10.69 -27.69 -5.59
C ARG A 90 -11.36 -26.55 -6.37
N ARG A 91 -11.94 -26.85 -7.53
CA ARG A 91 -12.71 -25.86 -8.32
C ARG A 91 -13.88 -25.29 -7.51
N THR A 92 -14.66 -26.15 -6.88
CA THR A 92 -15.80 -25.76 -6.04
C THR A 92 -15.37 -24.88 -4.87
N PHE A 93 -14.24 -25.20 -4.23
CA PHE A 93 -13.69 -24.39 -3.15
C PHE A 93 -13.28 -22.99 -3.64
N MET A 94 -12.61 -22.89 -4.79
CA MET A 94 -12.24 -21.60 -5.39
C MET A 94 -13.45 -20.77 -5.79
N ASP A 95 -14.47 -21.39 -6.39
CA ASP A 95 -15.71 -20.70 -6.74
C ASP A 95 -16.39 -20.10 -5.51
N ARG A 96 -16.37 -20.82 -4.38
CA ARG A 96 -16.85 -20.29 -3.09
C ARG A 96 -16.03 -19.11 -2.61
N CYS A 97 -14.69 -19.18 -2.70
CA CYS A 97 -13.81 -18.07 -2.33
C CYS A 97 -14.08 -16.82 -3.19
N ILE A 98 -14.21 -17.00 -4.51
CA ILE A 98 -14.53 -15.92 -5.46
C ILE A 98 -15.90 -15.31 -5.14
N ASN A 99 -16.91 -16.13 -4.85
CA ASN A 99 -18.24 -15.64 -4.51
C ASN A 99 -18.28 -14.93 -3.15
N ALA A 100 -17.52 -15.41 -2.16
CA ALA A 100 -17.36 -14.74 -0.88
C ALA A 100 -16.71 -13.36 -1.06
N GLN A 101 -15.67 -13.25 -1.89
CA GLN A 101 -15.06 -11.97 -2.24
C GLN A 101 -16.06 -11.03 -2.91
N LYS A 102 -16.78 -11.50 -3.93
CA LYS A 102 -17.82 -10.71 -4.62
C LYS A 102 -18.92 -10.23 -3.66
N SER A 103 -19.27 -11.03 -2.65
CA SER A 103 -20.25 -10.69 -1.62
C SER A 103 -19.71 -9.68 -0.61
N ALA A 104 -18.45 -9.79 -0.20
CA ALA A 104 -17.79 -8.79 0.65
C ALA A 104 -17.73 -7.45 -0.09
N ASP A 105 -17.33 -7.46 -1.37
CA ASP A 105 -17.33 -6.26 -2.21
C ASP A 105 -18.76 -5.71 -2.41
N ALA A 106 -19.77 -6.58 -2.50
CA ALA A 106 -21.17 -6.14 -2.61
C ALA A 106 -21.67 -5.48 -1.32
N THR A 107 -21.33 -6.03 -0.15
CA THR A 107 -21.63 -5.44 1.15
C THR A 107 -20.89 -4.11 1.33
N SER A 108 -19.60 -4.04 0.98
CA SER A 108 -18.86 -2.77 0.94
C SER A 108 -19.56 -1.77 0.03
N ARG A 109 -19.89 -2.15 -1.22
CA ARG A 109 -20.64 -1.29 -2.16
C ARG A 109 -22.00 -0.82 -1.61
N LEU A 110 -22.72 -1.67 -0.90
CA LEU A 110 -24.01 -1.32 -0.26
C LEU A 110 -23.82 -0.36 0.91
N ILE A 111 -22.80 -0.57 1.75
CA ILE A 111 -22.41 0.34 2.82
C ILE A 111 -21.99 1.70 2.22
N HIS A 112 -21.18 1.70 1.15
CA HIS A 112 -20.78 2.90 0.43
C HIS A 112 -22.00 3.65 -0.15
N ARG A 113 -22.99 2.94 -0.71
CA ARG A 113 -24.25 3.55 -1.16
C ARG A 113 -25.12 4.11 -0.03
N ALA A 114 -25.10 3.48 1.13
CA ALA A 114 -25.88 3.92 2.29
C ALA A 114 -25.22 5.11 3.01
N LYS A 115 -23.91 5.34 2.81
CA LYS A 115 -23.21 6.53 3.31
C LYS A 115 -23.72 7.77 2.58
N ARG A 116 -23.99 8.82 3.35
CA ARG A 116 -24.44 10.14 2.90
C ARG A 116 -23.42 10.76 1.94
N ALA A 117 -23.86 11.64 1.04
CA ALA A 117 -22.97 12.41 0.17
C ALA A 117 -21.82 13.01 0.99
N TRP A 118 -20.59 12.70 0.58
CA TRP A 118 -19.38 13.08 1.31
C TRP A 118 -19.20 14.60 1.25
N SER A 119 -19.00 15.21 2.41
CA SER A 119 -18.46 16.56 2.51
C SER A 119 -16.96 16.43 2.74
N ASP A 120 -16.15 17.20 2.02
CA ASP A 120 -14.73 17.28 2.33
C ASP A 120 -14.55 17.74 3.79
N PRO A 121 -13.66 17.10 4.56
CA PRO A 121 -13.31 17.56 5.89
C PRO A 121 -12.65 18.95 5.79
N PRO A 122 -12.72 19.76 6.85
CA PRO A 122 -11.94 20.99 6.90
C PRO A 122 -10.44 20.68 6.78
N PRO A 123 -9.62 21.62 6.26
CA PRO A 123 -8.18 21.44 6.14
C PRO A 123 -7.58 21.06 7.50
N LEU A 124 -6.63 20.11 7.51
CA LEU A 124 -6.06 19.60 8.77
C LEU A 124 -5.23 20.68 9.49
N PHE A 125 -4.58 21.53 8.71
CA PHE A 125 -3.76 22.64 9.18
C PHE A 125 -3.82 23.80 8.18
N SER A 126 -3.17 24.91 8.51
CA SER A 126 -2.93 26.02 7.60
C SER A 126 -1.43 26.30 7.56
N SER A 127 -0.91 26.62 6.39
CA SER A 127 0.51 26.95 6.23
C SER A 127 0.76 28.42 6.60
N ASP A 128 1.88 28.68 7.28
CA ASP A 128 2.33 30.05 7.56
C ASP A 128 2.94 30.64 6.27
N PRO A 129 2.37 31.74 5.71
CA PRO A 129 2.88 32.34 4.49
C PRO A 129 4.35 32.76 4.57
N ALA A 130 4.86 33.09 5.76
CA ALA A 130 6.27 33.43 5.95
C ALA A 130 7.17 32.20 5.79
N LEU A 131 6.75 31.04 6.32
CA LEU A 131 7.49 29.79 6.18
C LEU A 131 7.42 29.25 4.76
N VAL A 132 6.27 29.40 4.09
CA VAL A 132 6.13 29.05 2.66
C VAL A 132 7.09 29.89 1.81
N LYS A 133 7.16 31.21 2.04
CA LYS A 133 8.10 32.07 1.31
C LYS A 133 9.56 31.69 1.53
N ARG A 134 9.93 31.31 2.76
CA ARG A 134 11.27 30.81 3.08
C ARG A 134 11.58 29.49 2.38
N PHE A 135 10.61 28.58 2.33
CA PHE A 135 10.73 27.34 1.55
C PHE A 135 10.98 27.66 0.07
N VAL A 136 10.18 28.55 -0.53
CA VAL A 136 10.34 28.94 -1.94
C VAL A 136 11.72 29.58 -2.21
N SER A 137 12.26 30.38 -1.28
CA SER A 137 13.61 30.94 -1.41
C SER A 137 14.75 29.93 -1.16
N GLY A 138 14.44 28.69 -0.78
CA GLY A 138 15.43 27.67 -0.43
C GLY A 138 16.13 27.93 0.91
N GLU A 139 15.57 28.80 1.74
CA GLU A 139 16.12 29.10 3.06
C GLU A 139 15.75 28.01 4.06
N LEU A 140 16.75 27.25 4.48
CA LEU A 140 16.60 26.19 5.47
C LEU A 140 16.17 26.77 6.83
N THR A 141 15.27 26.07 7.51
CA THR A 141 15.01 26.31 8.94
C THR A 141 15.99 25.53 9.81
N GLY A 142 16.46 24.38 9.32
CA GLY A 142 17.21 23.41 10.10
C GLY A 142 16.31 22.53 10.98
N PRO A 143 16.91 21.59 11.74
CA PRO A 143 16.20 20.67 12.61
C PRO A 143 15.60 21.39 13.81
N GLY A 144 14.28 21.26 13.99
CA GLY A 144 13.51 21.81 15.08
C GLY A 144 12.80 20.73 15.91
N PRO A 145 11.77 21.12 16.71
CA PRO A 145 11.13 20.22 17.67
C PRO A 145 10.40 19.03 17.04
N LEU A 146 9.74 19.20 15.88
CA LEU A 146 9.01 18.10 15.23
C LEU A 146 9.97 17.13 14.54
N TYR A 147 11.07 17.62 13.98
CA TYR A 147 12.16 16.76 13.52
C TYR A 147 12.73 15.94 14.68
N ALA A 148 13.04 16.59 15.80
CA ALA A 148 13.59 15.91 16.97
C ALA A 148 12.62 14.87 17.54
N GLU A 149 11.32 15.18 17.59
CA GLU A 149 10.28 14.23 17.99
C GLU A 149 10.25 13.02 17.08
N TYR A 150 10.21 13.23 15.76
CA TYR A 150 10.13 12.14 14.80
C TYR A 150 11.39 11.26 14.83
N LYS A 151 12.57 11.87 14.86
CA LYS A 151 13.85 11.16 14.94
C LYS A 151 13.97 10.31 16.21
N ALA A 152 13.39 10.75 17.33
CA ALA A 152 13.48 10.05 18.61
C ALA A 152 12.56 8.82 18.71
N ARG A 153 11.73 8.55 17.71
CA ARG A 153 10.86 7.37 17.71
C ARG A 153 11.68 6.09 17.57
N GLU A 154 11.25 5.05 18.29
CA GLU A 154 11.89 3.73 18.29
C GLU A 154 11.89 3.09 16.90
N ASP A 155 10.75 3.14 16.20
CA ASP A 155 10.62 2.59 14.84
C ASP A 155 11.51 3.31 13.82
N VAL A 156 11.60 4.64 13.89
CA VAL A 156 12.51 5.44 13.04
C VAL A 156 13.97 5.09 13.31
N THR A 157 14.32 4.93 14.59
CA THR A 157 15.69 4.58 15.01
C THR A 157 16.06 3.16 14.56
N GLU A 158 15.14 2.20 14.68
CA GLU A 158 15.35 0.81 14.30
C GLU A 158 15.53 0.64 12.79
N ILE A 159 14.71 1.35 11.99
CA ILE A 159 14.82 1.34 10.52
C ILE A 159 16.09 2.09 10.06
N GLY A 160 16.60 3.01 10.87
CA GLY A 160 17.79 3.81 10.55
C GLY A 160 17.52 5.00 9.63
N VAL A 161 16.26 5.38 9.45
CA VAL A 161 15.85 6.57 8.69
C VAL A 161 16.32 7.82 9.44
N LEU A 162 16.96 8.76 8.74
CA LEU A 162 17.53 9.99 9.33
C LEU A 162 18.61 9.74 10.40
N ALA A 163 19.32 8.60 10.32
CA ALA A 163 20.47 8.31 11.17
C ALA A 163 21.49 9.46 11.11
N GLU A 164 21.81 9.91 9.89
CA GLU A 164 22.51 11.16 9.63
C GLU A 164 21.49 12.31 9.50
N ALA A 165 21.85 13.49 10.02
CA ALA A 165 20.99 14.65 9.88
C ALA A 165 21.00 15.09 8.41
N PRO A 166 19.83 15.20 7.74
CA PRO A 166 19.79 15.64 6.36
C PRO A 166 20.18 17.11 6.26
N ASP A 167 20.82 17.47 5.15
CA ASP A 167 21.35 18.81 4.93
C ASP A 167 20.25 19.85 4.67
N GLY A 168 19.09 19.44 4.16
CA GLY A 168 17.99 20.33 3.80
C GLY A 168 16.70 20.06 4.59
N ILE A 169 16.52 20.73 5.74
CA ILE A 169 15.28 20.65 6.53
C ILE A 169 14.52 21.98 6.50
N HIS A 170 13.24 21.90 6.15
CA HIS A 170 12.24 22.96 6.27
C HIS A 170 11.15 22.55 7.26
N GLU A 171 11.08 23.23 8.39
CA GLU A 171 10.20 22.90 9.49
C GLU A 171 9.02 23.87 9.57
N PHE A 172 7.83 23.28 9.75
CA PHE A 172 6.55 23.94 9.83
C PHE A 172 5.86 23.58 11.15
N SER A 173 4.77 24.27 11.49
CA SER A 173 3.99 23.94 12.69
C SER A 173 3.27 22.58 12.61
N TRP A 174 3.05 22.07 11.40
CA TRP A 174 2.35 20.80 11.14
C TRP A 174 3.29 19.61 10.95
N GLY A 175 4.58 19.84 10.70
CA GLY A 175 5.54 18.82 10.29
C GLY A 175 6.83 19.41 9.75
N PHE A 176 7.57 18.63 8.97
CA PHE A 176 8.79 19.10 8.31
C PHE A 176 8.97 18.44 6.94
N VAL A 177 9.75 19.10 6.09
CA VAL A 177 10.11 18.64 4.74
C VAL A 177 11.62 18.46 4.69
N VAL A 178 12.05 17.32 4.17
CA VAL A 178 13.45 17.04 3.88
C VAL A 178 13.66 17.09 2.37
N GLU A 179 14.63 17.87 1.92
CA GLU A 179 15.07 17.90 0.52
C GLU A 179 16.26 16.96 0.32
N ASP A 180 16.17 16.07 -0.68
CA ASP A 180 17.28 15.20 -1.09
C ASP A 180 17.24 15.01 -2.62
N GLN A 181 18.26 15.50 -3.34
CA GLN A 181 18.46 15.22 -4.79
C GLN A 181 17.20 15.35 -5.67
N GLY A 182 16.43 16.42 -5.52
CA GLY A 182 15.21 16.65 -6.30
C GLY A 182 13.97 15.90 -5.79
N ALA A 183 14.08 15.28 -4.62
CA ALA A 183 13.00 14.75 -3.82
C ALA A 183 12.63 15.70 -2.67
N TRP A 184 11.35 15.77 -2.35
CA TRP A 184 10.81 16.41 -1.16
C TRP A 184 10.04 15.39 -0.35
N HIS A 185 10.58 15.02 0.81
CA HIS A 185 9.98 14.08 1.74
C HIS A 185 9.16 14.84 2.77
N PHE A 186 7.86 14.59 2.83
CA PHE A 186 6.96 15.29 3.75
C PHE A 186 6.67 14.42 4.95
N TYR A 187 7.00 14.93 6.14
CA TYR A 187 6.70 14.29 7.41
C TYR A 187 5.60 15.13 8.08
N ILE A 188 4.42 14.55 8.30
CA ILE A 188 3.28 15.24 8.91
C ILE A 188 3.01 14.68 10.31
N SER A 189 2.99 15.57 11.30
CA SER A 189 3.00 15.15 12.71
C SER A 189 1.79 14.33 13.13
N ASP A 190 0.61 14.73 12.69
CA ASP A 190 -0.62 13.99 12.99
C ASP A 190 -0.64 12.59 12.34
N VAL A 191 0.02 12.42 11.19
CA VAL A 191 0.11 11.12 10.50
C VAL A 191 0.99 10.17 11.32
N TRP A 192 2.22 10.56 11.62
CA TRP A 192 3.13 9.66 12.33
C TRP A 192 2.63 9.37 13.75
N ARG A 193 2.05 10.36 14.45
CA ARG A 193 1.53 10.17 15.82
C ARG A 193 0.38 9.18 15.90
N LYS A 194 -0.43 9.03 14.84
CA LYS A 194 -1.51 8.03 14.76
C LYS A 194 -1.09 6.70 14.12
N GLY A 195 0.12 6.65 13.56
CA GLY A 195 0.63 5.50 12.82
C GLY A 195 0.50 5.67 11.31
N THR A 196 1.53 5.27 10.58
CA THR A 196 1.65 5.44 9.12
C THR A 196 1.00 4.32 8.31
N VAL A 197 0.67 3.19 8.95
CA VAL A 197 0.05 2.03 8.29
C VAL A 197 -1.29 2.41 7.66
N GLY A 198 -1.43 2.19 6.35
CA GLY A 198 -2.60 2.57 5.57
C GLY A 198 -2.63 4.05 5.14
N CYS A 199 -1.74 4.91 5.65
CA CYS A 199 -1.68 6.32 5.22
C CYS A 199 -1.04 6.47 3.84
N PHE A 200 -0.07 5.61 3.47
CA PHE A 200 0.61 5.66 2.17
C PHE A 200 -0.38 5.54 0.99
N GLU A 201 -1.22 4.51 1.00
CA GLU A 201 -2.24 4.31 -0.04
C GLU A 201 -3.27 5.45 -0.05
N ARG A 202 -3.69 5.91 1.13
CA ARG A 202 -4.64 7.04 1.25
C ARG A 202 -4.04 8.34 0.71
N PHE A 203 -2.76 8.61 0.91
CA PHE A 203 -2.08 9.77 0.32
C PHE A 203 -2.01 9.65 -1.20
N PHE A 204 -1.76 8.44 -1.74
CA PHE A 204 -1.80 8.20 -3.17
C PHE A 204 -3.17 8.45 -3.78
N CYS A 205 -4.24 7.94 -3.16
CA CYS A 205 -5.61 8.23 -3.57
C CYS A 205 -5.92 9.74 -3.49
N ALA A 206 -5.47 10.42 -2.43
CA ALA A 206 -5.64 11.86 -2.25
C ALA A 206 -4.91 12.67 -3.33
N TRP A 207 -3.70 12.26 -3.70
CA TRP A 207 -2.92 12.86 -4.78
C TRP A 207 -3.61 12.68 -6.12
N GLN A 208 -4.03 11.47 -6.45
CA GLN A 208 -4.76 11.22 -7.69
C GLN A 208 -6.04 12.07 -7.76
N GLN A 209 -6.85 12.10 -6.70
CA GLN A 209 -8.03 12.95 -6.63
C GLN A 209 -7.70 14.43 -6.80
N ALA A 210 -6.62 14.90 -6.16
CA ALA A 210 -6.19 16.29 -6.21
C ALA A 210 -5.54 16.68 -7.54
N THR A 211 -5.29 15.73 -8.47
CA THR A 211 -4.61 16.00 -9.74
C THR A 211 -5.41 15.59 -10.97
N LEU A 212 -6.43 14.73 -10.83
CA LEU A 212 -7.11 14.09 -11.97
C LEU A 212 -8.14 14.96 -12.72
N SER A 213 -8.55 16.13 -12.25
CA SER A 213 -9.38 17.09 -13.02
C SER A 213 -9.54 18.40 -12.27
N HIS A 214 -9.28 19.53 -12.95
CA HIS A 214 -9.47 20.92 -12.46
C HIS A 214 -9.31 21.08 -10.95
N PRO A 215 -8.08 20.91 -10.43
CA PRO A 215 -7.87 20.95 -9.00
C PRO A 215 -8.36 22.28 -8.46
N VAL A 216 -9.23 22.23 -7.46
CA VAL A 216 -9.69 23.42 -6.73
C VAL A 216 -9.16 23.35 -5.32
N ASP A 217 -8.80 24.51 -4.77
CA ASP A 217 -8.40 24.61 -3.37
C ASP A 217 -9.62 24.59 -2.44
N ASN A 218 -9.35 24.79 -1.16
CA ASN A 218 -10.31 24.76 -0.06
C ASN A 218 -11.36 25.87 -0.17
N GLN A 219 -11.13 26.84 -1.05
CA GLN A 219 -12.01 27.98 -1.32
C GLN A 219 -12.71 27.86 -2.68
N GLY A 220 -12.48 26.75 -3.41
CA GLY A 220 -13.04 26.52 -4.74
C GLY A 220 -12.28 27.22 -5.87
N ASN A 221 -11.10 27.77 -5.61
CA ASN A 221 -10.29 28.42 -6.63
C ASN A 221 -9.48 27.39 -7.42
N VAL A 222 -9.38 27.59 -8.73
CA VAL A 222 -8.53 26.75 -9.58
C VAL A 222 -7.08 26.79 -9.08
N VAL A 223 -6.50 25.61 -8.97
CA VAL A 223 -5.12 25.37 -8.55
C VAL A 223 -4.27 25.19 -9.81
N PRO A 224 -3.07 25.79 -9.87
CA PRO A 224 -2.15 25.57 -10.98
C PRO A 224 -1.87 24.07 -11.19
N ALA A 225 -1.79 23.64 -12.45
CA ALA A 225 -1.50 22.26 -12.79
C ALA A 225 -0.13 21.83 -12.24
N VAL A 226 0.01 20.53 -11.96
CA VAL A 226 1.27 19.93 -11.49
C VAL A 226 2.37 20.16 -12.55
N PRO A 227 3.57 20.63 -12.16
CA PRO A 227 4.71 20.79 -13.05
C PRO A 227 5.03 19.48 -13.78
N LEU A 228 5.41 19.60 -15.06
CA LEU A 228 5.79 18.44 -15.87
C LEU A 228 7.00 17.73 -15.23
N GLY A 229 6.88 16.42 -15.02
CA GLY A 229 7.96 15.62 -14.44
C GLY A 229 7.98 15.58 -12.91
N LEU A 230 7.06 16.27 -12.23
CA LEU A 230 6.83 16.11 -10.81
C LEU A 230 5.76 15.03 -10.57
N TYR A 231 6.08 14.02 -9.77
CA TYR A 231 5.16 12.94 -9.43
C TYR A 231 5.26 12.58 -7.94
N MET A 232 4.25 11.88 -7.42
CA MET A 232 4.22 11.43 -6.04
C MET A 232 4.64 9.97 -5.95
N GLU A 233 5.55 9.66 -5.03
CA GLU A 233 5.90 8.31 -4.59
C GLU A 233 5.28 8.01 -3.22
N ASP A 234 5.11 6.73 -2.90
CA ASP A 234 4.43 6.29 -1.68
C ASP A 234 5.17 6.68 -0.38
N GLY A 235 6.46 7.04 -0.45
CA GLY A 235 7.26 7.46 0.70
C GLY A 235 7.66 6.32 1.65
N ILE A 236 7.38 5.05 1.30
CA ILE A 236 7.69 3.88 2.13
C ILE A 236 9.20 3.78 2.37
N GLY A 237 10.01 3.97 1.32
CA GLY A 237 11.47 3.87 1.40
C GLY A 237 12.12 4.94 2.29
N SER A 238 11.52 6.13 2.40
CA SER A 238 11.98 7.23 3.26
C SER A 238 11.23 7.31 4.60
N PHE A 239 10.33 6.36 4.83
CA PHE A 239 9.37 6.32 5.94
C PHE A 239 8.60 7.65 6.14
N SER A 240 8.46 8.42 5.06
CA SER A 240 7.78 9.72 5.04
C SER A 240 6.28 9.56 4.80
N SER A 241 5.47 10.58 5.08
CA SER A 241 4.02 10.52 4.84
C SER A 241 3.68 10.51 3.36
N LEU A 242 4.50 11.18 2.54
CA LEU A 242 4.49 11.14 1.07
C LEU A 242 5.80 11.75 0.56
N THR A 243 6.20 11.40 -0.65
CA THR A 243 7.36 12.00 -1.33
C THR A 243 6.93 12.60 -2.67
N LEU A 244 7.36 13.83 -2.97
CA LEU A 244 7.30 14.38 -4.31
C LEU A 244 8.69 14.25 -4.95
N GLN A 245 8.75 13.64 -6.12
CA GLN A 245 9.99 13.39 -6.85
C GLN A 245 9.95 14.13 -8.19
N SER A 246 11.03 14.85 -8.49
CA SER A 246 11.27 15.35 -9.85
C SER A 246 12.03 14.30 -10.66
N CYS A 247 11.63 14.10 -11.92
CA CYS A 247 12.42 13.33 -12.89
C CYS A 247 13.60 14.13 -13.49
N ILE A 248 13.85 15.34 -13.00
CA ILE A 248 14.92 16.24 -13.43
C ILE A 248 15.88 16.42 -12.26
N ASP A 249 17.16 16.09 -12.45
CA ASP A 249 18.20 16.09 -11.40
C ASP A 249 18.35 17.44 -10.67
N THR A 250 18.04 18.54 -11.35
CA THR A 250 17.94 19.88 -10.77
C THR A 250 16.58 20.46 -11.12
N PRO A 251 15.58 20.37 -10.22
CA PRO A 251 14.27 20.93 -10.49
C PRO A 251 14.34 22.44 -10.68
N ASP A 252 13.60 22.93 -11.67
CA ASP A 252 13.51 24.35 -12.00
C ASP A 252 12.92 25.15 -10.81
N PRO A 253 13.29 26.44 -10.61
CA PRO A 253 12.72 27.26 -9.54
C PRO A 253 11.18 27.30 -9.55
N ASP A 254 10.55 27.19 -10.72
CA ASP A 254 9.09 27.13 -10.85
C ASP A 254 8.50 25.88 -10.17
N THR A 255 9.25 24.78 -10.12
CA THR A 255 8.82 23.54 -9.42
C THR A 255 8.81 23.77 -7.92
N ARG A 256 9.88 24.34 -7.35
CA ARG A 256 9.92 24.66 -5.92
C ARG A 256 8.86 25.70 -5.55
N GLN A 257 8.66 26.70 -6.39
CA GLN A 257 7.60 27.70 -6.20
C GLN A 257 6.22 27.02 -6.16
N TRP A 258 5.95 26.12 -7.10
CA TRP A 258 4.70 25.35 -7.10
C TRP A 258 4.56 24.48 -5.83
N ILE A 259 5.61 23.78 -5.42
CA ILE A 259 5.56 22.96 -4.20
C ILE A 259 5.25 23.82 -2.96
N GLY A 260 5.83 25.01 -2.85
CA GLY A 260 5.55 25.93 -1.76
C GLY A 260 4.14 26.53 -1.81
N GLU A 261 3.85 27.27 -2.87
CA GLU A 261 2.66 28.13 -2.97
C GLU A 261 1.38 27.36 -3.33
N VAL A 262 1.52 26.17 -3.92
CA VAL A 262 0.40 25.35 -4.35
C VAL A 262 0.28 24.11 -3.50
N PHE A 263 1.33 23.28 -3.45
CA PHE A 263 1.22 22.00 -2.76
C PHE A 263 1.13 22.17 -1.24
N ILE A 264 2.14 22.79 -0.61
CA ILE A 264 2.20 22.98 0.86
C ILE A 264 1.07 23.87 1.36
N ASP A 265 0.77 24.96 0.64
CA ASP A 265 -0.22 25.94 1.11
C ASP A 265 -1.67 25.49 0.87
N ARG A 266 -1.97 24.88 -0.28
CA ARG A 266 -3.37 24.68 -0.73
C ARG A 266 -3.78 23.21 -0.81
N MET A 267 -2.92 22.31 -1.29
CA MET A 267 -3.30 20.91 -1.52
C MET A 267 -3.08 20.01 -0.30
N LEU A 268 -1.88 20.07 0.27
CA LEU A 268 -1.42 19.22 1.36
C LEU A 268 -2.35 19.25 2.59
N PRO A 269 -2.85 20.42 3.04
CA PRO A 269 -3.77 20.45 4.18
C PRO A 269 -5.06 19.66 3.99
N MET A 270 -5.62 19.66 2.77
CA MET A 270 -6.84 18.90 2.46
C MET A 270 -6.54 17.43 2.26
N MET A 271 -5.43 17.12 1.57
CA MET A 271 -5.00 15.74 1.39
C MET A 271 -4.79 15.09 2.77
N ALA A 272 -4.08 15.76 3.68
CA ALA A 272 -3.88 15.27 5.03
C ALA A 272 -5.21 15.13 5.79
N ALA A 273 -6.16 16.08 5.65
CA ALA A 273 -7.47 15.96 6.29
C ALA A 273 -8.25 14.71 5.81
N ARG A 274 -8.28 14.48 4.50
CA ARG A 274 -8.92 13.30 3.89
C ARG A 274 -8.24 12.00 4.32
N VAL A 275 -6.91 12.00 4.39
CA VAL A 275 -6.15 10.83 4.86
C VAL A 275 -6.45 10.51 6.32
N MET A 276 -6.48 11.53 7.18
CA MET A 276 -6.66 11.37 8.62
C MET A 276 -8.11 11.10 9.06
N ASP A 277 -9.09 11.36 8.21
CA ASP A 277 -10.48 11.03 8.46
C ASP A 277 -10.77 9.56 8.09
N GLN A 278 -10.93 8.72 9.11
CA GLN A 278 -11.24 7.29 8.97
C GLN A 278 -12.58 7.02 8.25
N HIS A 279 -13.47 8.01 8.21
CA HIS A 279 -14.76 7.91 7.54
C HIS A 279 -14.71 8.45 6.11
N TYR A 280 -13.64 9.17 5.74
CA TYR A 280 -13.41 9.63 4.39
C TYR A 280 -13.05 8.46 3.48
N ASP A 281 -13.75 8.42 2.37
CA ASP A 281 -13.69 7.34 1.41
C ASP A 281 -13.35 7.93 0.05
N PHE A 282 -12.28 7.43 -0.55
CA PHE A 282 -11.82 7.94 -1.84
C PHE A 282 -12.72 7.39 -2.95
N PRO A 283 -13.11 8.21 -3.95
CA PRO A 283 -13.96 7.77 -5.05
C PRO A 283 -13.45 6.48 -5.72
N VAL A 284 -14.38 5.54 -5.97
CA VAL A 284 -14.10 4.25 -6.61
C VAL A 284 -13.50 4.48 -8.00
N GLY A 285 -12.26 4.00 -8.22
CA GLY A 285 -11.47 4.21 -9.44
C GLY A 285 -10.10 4.85 -9.20
N LEU A 286 -9.83 5.31 -7.97
CA LEU A 286 -8.55 5.90 -7.54
C LEU A 286 -7.68 4.95 -6.69
N GLN A 287 -8.12 3.70 -6.49
CA GLN A 287 -7.35 2.70 -5.76
C GLN A 287 -6.30 2.09 -6.70
N ALA A 288 -5.04 2.05 -6.23
CA ALA A 288 -3.95 1.43 -6.97
C ALA A 288 -4.23 -0.05 -7.22
N HIS A 289 -3.94 -0.50 -8.44
CA HIS A 289 -3.92 -1.92 -8.80
C HIS A 289 -2.68 -2.61 -8.26
#